data_AF-A0A950ZRL2-F1
#
_entry.id   AF-A0A950ZRL2-F1
#
_cell.length_a   1.000
_cell.length_b   1.000
_cell.length_c   1.000
_cell.angle_alpha   90.00
_cell.angle_beta   90.00
_cell.angle_gamma   90.00
#
_symmetry.space_group_name_H-M   'P 1'
#
loop_
_entity.id
_entity.type
_entity.pdbx_description
1 polymer ?
#
loop_
_entity_poly.entity_id
_entity_poly.type
_entity_poly.pdbx_seq_one_letter_code
_entity_poly.pdbx_strand_id
1 'polypeptide(L)'
;DPEVEYVDELRFRTAVPDADGAWSIGADERLLLVPAVTTVDRPLTHDDLELPDPVRRSVYAYLRERAPLTTELVVGQPDYHWVSVRARLIIRQRAGLDEVSRERRRRAIMDQAARRLYEFIHPVRGGVDGQGWPFGASLTLGDVYPLLQRDPEVEYVDELRFRTAVPDADGAWSIGADERLLRLQETELFCSAAHYVEVQEDGAST
;
A
#
# COMPACT_ATOMS: atom_id res chain seq x y z
N ASP A 1 16.08 16.55 31.52
CA ASP A 1 15.20 17.19 30.55
C ASP A 1 14.47 16.06 29.83
N PRO A 2 13.21 15.78 30.19
CA PRO A 2 12.50 14.60 29.70
C PRO A 2 11.96 14.86 28.29
N GLU A 3 11.65 13.77 27.57
CA GLU A 3 10.96 13.75 26.27
C GLU A 3 11.81 13.84 24.98
N VAL A 4 13.01 13.25 25.00
CA VAL A 4 13.54 12.59 23.78
C VAL A 4 13.30 11.08 23.94
N GLU A 5 12.02 10.70 23.96
CA GLU A 5 11.58 9.31 24.10
C GLU A 5 10.42 9.05 23.12
N TYR A 6 10.64 9.35 21.83
CA TYR A 6 9.72 9.02 20.72
C TYR A 6 10.53 8.84 19.42
N VAL A 7 11.53 7.98 19.45
CA VAL A 7 12.19 7.48 18.23
C VAL A 7 12.39 5.97 18.36
N ASP A 8 11.36 5.28 18.81
CA ASP A 8 11.29 3.82 18.69
C ASP A 8 10.25 3.51 17.61
N GLU A 9 10.68 2.76 16.58
CA GLU A 9 9.88 2.24 15.46
C GLU A 9 9.61 3.11 14.21
N LEU A 10 10.26 4.26 14.02
CA LEU A 10 10.30 4.86 12.67
C LEU A 10 11.32 4.10 11.80
N ARG A 11 10.85 3.11 11.04
CA ARG A 11 11.63 2.49 9.95
C ARG A 11 11.76 3.49 8.80
N PHE A 12 12.79 4.31 8.82
CA PHE A 12 13.16 5.17 7.70
C PHE A 12 13.77 4.31 6.58
N ARG A 13 13.19 4.30 5.38
CA ARG A 13 13.87 3.78 4.18
C ARG A 13 14.38 4.98 3.38
N THR A 14 15.69 5.19 3.39
CA THR A 14 16.38 6.08 2.46
C THR A 14 16.64 5.34 1.15
N ALA A 15 16.56 6.04 0.02
CA ALA A 15 17.02 5.51 -1.26
C ALA A 15 18.56 5.46 -1.26
N VAL A 16 19.09 4.23 -1.32
CA VAL A 16 20.43 3.74 -1.72
C VAL A 16 21.69 4.27 -1.00
N PRO A 17 22.39 3.45 -0.17
CA PRO A 17 23.79 3.66 0.19
C PRO A 17 24.76 3.18 -0.92
N ASP A 18 25.93 3.82 -1.05
CA ASP A 18 27.05 3.35 -1.88
C ASP A 18 27.68 2.07 -1.29
N ALA A 19 28.36 1.29 -2.14
CA ALA A 19 28.85 -0.07 -1.90
C ALA A 19 29.78 -0.23 -0.67
N ASP A 20 30.33 0.86 -0.15
CA ASP A 20 31.29 0.88 0.95
C ASP A 20 30.67 1.29 2.31
N GLY A 21 29.34 1.47 2.41
CA GLY A 21 28.68 1.87 3.66
C GLY A 21 29.07 3.27 4.15
N ALA A 22 29.74 4.06 3.30
CA ALA A 22 30.01 5.47 3.51
C ALA A 22 28.84 6.30 2.99
N TRP A 23 28.34 7.21 3.83
CA TRP A 23 27.28 8.16 3.46
C TRP A 23 27.88 9.23 2.54
N SER A 24 27.70 9.10 1.23
CA SER A 24 28.04 10.15 0.26
C SER A 24 26.81 11.01 -0.01
N ILE A 25 26.84 12.26 0.44
CA ILE A 25 25.75 13.23 0.26
C ILE A 25 25.94 13.98 -1.07
N GLY A 26 25.06 13.73 -2.04
CA GLY A 26 24.97 14.45 -3.31
C GLY A 26 24.30 15.83 -3.19
N ALA A 27 24.41 16.65 -4.23
CA ALA A 27 24.05 18.08 -4.18
C ALA A 27 22.53 18.39 -4.12
N ASP A 28 21.65 17.42 -4.41
CA ASP A 28 20.19 17.58 -4.47
C ASP A 28 19.44 16.44 -3.73
N GLU A 29 19.81 16.13 -2.49
CA GLU A 29 19.21 15.01 -1.74
C GLU A 29 17.87 15.35 -1.09
N ARG A 30 16.82 14.62 -1.50
CA ARG A 30 15.49 14.65 -0.89
C ARG A 30 15.32 13.47 0.05
N LEU A 31 15.01 13.76 1.32
CA LEU A 31 14.59 12.76 2.29
C LEU A 31 13.06 12.73 2.38
N LEU A 32 12.47 11.61 1.99
CA LEU A 32 11.03 11.36 2.13
C LEU A 32 10.77 10.57 3.40
N LEU A 33 9.89 11.11 4.25
CA LEU A 33 9.46 10.50 5.49
C LEU A 33 8.11 9.82 5.27
N VAL A 34 8.04 8.55 5.66
CA VAL A 34 6.82 7.75 5.58
C VAL A 34 6.42 7.37 7.02
N PRO A 35 5.23 7.73 7.50
CA PRO A 35 4.80 7.35 8.84
C PRO A 35 4.78 5.83 9.03
N ALA A 36 5.15 5.39 10.23
CA ALA A 36 5.07 3.99 10.63
C ALA A 36 3.62 3.62 10.94
N VAL A 37 2.81 3.37 9.91
CA VAL A 37 1.44 2.93 10.09
C VAL A 37 1.40 1.45 10.47
N THR A 38 0.72 1.16 11.58
CA THR A 38 0.57 -0.21 12.13
C THR A 38 -0.67 -0.92 11.61
N THR A 39 -1.66 -0.16 11.13
CA THR A 39 -2.91 -0.65 10.59
C THR A 39 -2.71 -1.27 9.20
N VAL A 40 -3.04 -2.55 9.03
CA VAL A 40 -2.77 -3.27 7.77
C VAL A 40 -3.99 -3.96 7.16
N ASP A 41 -5.11 -4.05 7.89
CA ASP A 41 -6.27 -4.87 7.54
C ASP A 41 -7.51 -4.07 7.09
N ARG A 42 -7.35 -2.76 6.88
CA ARG A 42 -8.37 -1.84 6.38
C ARG A 42 -7.77 -0.86 5.36
N PRO A 43 -8.60 -0.15 4.57
CA PRO A 43 -8.09 0.93 3.74
C PRO A 43 -7.45 2.00 4.64
N LEU A 44 -6.34 2.56 4.18
CA LEU A 44 -5.69 3.69 4.84
C LEU A 44 -6.48 4.97 4.58
N THR A 45 -6.36 5.93 5.49
CA THR A 45 -6.88 7.29 5.32
C THR A 45 -5.74 8.28 5.15
N HIS A 46 -6.04 9.49 4.69
CA HIS A 46 -5.05 10.56 4.60
C HIS A 46 -4.42 10.83 5.98
N ASP A 47 -5.25 10.86 7.03
CA ASP A 47 -4.82 11.10 8.41
C ASP A 47 -3.85 10.02 8.93
N ASP A 48 -3.97 8.76 8.48
CA ASP A 48 -3.02 7.70 8.86
C ASP A 48 -1.60 7.99 8.32
N LEU A 49 -1.50 8.74 7.22
CA LEU A 49 -0.26 9.01 6.49
C LEU A 49 0.21 10.45 6.61
N GLU A 50 -0.53 11.29 7.35
CA GLU A 50 -0.16 12.67 7.58
C GLU A 50 1.11 12.71 8.43
N LEU A 51 2.12 13.41 7.91
CA LEU A 51 3.36 13.66 8.64
C LEU A 51 3.23 14.96 9.44
N PRO A 52 3.23 14.91 10.79
CA PRO A 52 3.09 16.12 11.58
C PRO A 52 4.27 17.09 11.39
N ASP A 53 3.97 18.37 11.21
CA ASP A 53 4.97 19.43 11.04
C ASP A 53 6.05 19.50 12.13
N PRO A 54 5.77 19.26 13.43
CA PRO A 54 6.81 19.19 14.45
C PRO A 54 7.83 18.10 14.19
N VAL A 55 7.40 16.91 13.74
CA VAL A 55 8.29 15.78 13.43
C VAL A 55 9.16 16.14 12.23
N ARG A 56 8.55 16.65 11.16
CA ARG A 56 9.27 17.10 9.96
C ARG A 56 10.36 18.14 10.28
N ARG A 57 10.03 19.14 11.09
CA ARG A 57 10.98 20.19 11.51
C ARG A 57 12.09 19.64 12.40
N SER A 58 11.77 18.73 13.31
CA SER A 58 12.76 18.08 14.19
C SER A 58 13.80 17.29 13.37
N VAL A 59 13.32 16.46 12.43
CA VAL A 59 14.20 15.68 11.53
C VAL A 59 15.06 16.59 10.67
N TYR A 60 14.47 17.65 10.09
CA TYR A 60 15.22 18.64 9.31
C TYR A 60 16.34 19.30 10.13
N ALA A 61 16.03 19.78 11.34
CA ALA A 61 17.02 20.42 12.20
C ALA A 61 18.17 19.46 12.55
N TYR A 62 17.84 18.23 12.94
CA TYR A 62 18.81 17.18 13.26
C TYR A 62 19.78 16.90 12.10
N LEU A 63 19.26 16.79 10.88
CA LEU A 63 20.06 16.53 9.69
C LEU A 63 20.86 17.76 9.25
N ARG A 64 20.28 18.96 9.33
CA ARG A 64 20.96 20.19 8.90
C ARG A 64 22.22 20.48 9.72
N GLU A 65 22.22 20.16 11.01
CA GLU A 65 23.40 20.26 11.88
C GLU A 65 24.56 19.34 11.46
N ARG A 66 24.26 18.25 10.75
CA ARG A 66 25.20 17.18 10.37
C ARG A 66 25.51 17.16 8.87
N ALA A 67 24.73 17.86 8.07
CA ALA A 67 24.90 17.95 6.62
C ALA A 67 26.00 18.98 6.26
N PRO A 68 26.75 18.76 5.16
CA PRO A 68 27.64 19.76 4.61
C PRO A 68 26.91 21.08 4.32
N LEU A 69 27.60 22.21 4.54
CA LEU A 69 27.01 23.54 4.31
C LEU A 69 26.54 23.75 2.87
N THR A 70 27.15 23.05 1.91
CA THR A 70 26.89 23.11 0.47
C THR A 70 25.72 22.24 0.00
N THR A 71 25.11 21.45 0.89
CA THR A 71 23.98 20.58 0.52
C THR A 71 22.66 21.29 0.75
N GLU A 72 21.77 21.26 -0.25
CA GLU A 72 20.37 21.61 -0.10
C GLU A 72 19.60 20.38 0.42
N LEU A 73 19.13 20.45 1.67
CA LEU A 73 18.36 19.37 2.29
C LEU A 73 16.87 19.65 2.13
N VAL A 74 16.13 18.71 1.56
CA VAL A 74 14.66 18.75 1.50
C VAL A 74 14.09 17.57 2.29
N VAL A 75 13.28 17.87 3.32
CA VAL A 75 12.56 16.86 4.09
C VAL A 75 11.07 16.98 3.78
N GLY A 76 10.50 15.93 3.21
CA GLY A 76 9.11 15.91 2.75
C GLY A 76 8.42 14.57 3.01
N GLN A 77 7.22 14.42 2.47
CA GLN A 77 6.47 13.17 2.43
C GLN A 77 6.42 12.66 0.99
N PRO A 78 6.30 11.35 0.78
CA PRO A 78 6.12 10.80 -0.56
C PRO A 78 4.75 11.20 -1.14
N ASP A 79 4.64 11.15 -2.46
CA ASP A 79 3.34 11.23 -3.12
C ASP A 79 2.66 9.87 -3.03
N TYR A 80 1.55 9.77 -2.30
CA TYR A 80 0.83 8.51 -2.15
C TYR A 80 -0.11 8.29 -3.33
N HIS A 81 0.17 7.25 -4.11
CA HIS A 81 -0.69 6.81 -5.20
C HIS A 81 -1.70 5.80 -4.68
N TRP A 82 -2.94 6.24 -4.50
CA TRP A 82 -4.00 5.41 -3.93
C TRP A 82 -4.55 4.43 -4.96
N VAL A 83 -4.61 3.15 -4.58
CA VAL A 83 -5.00 2.05 -5.46
C VAL A 83 -6.24 1.35 -4.93
N SER A 84 -7.25 1.24 -5.78
CA SER A 84 -8.40 0.36 -5.59
C SER A 84 -8.27 -0.85 -6.52
N VAL A 85 -8.41 -2.05 -5.96
CA VAL A 85 -8.47 -3.29 -6.74
C VAL A 85 -9.92 -3.68 -6.93
N ARG A 86 -10.30 -3.95 -8.18
CA ARG A 86 -11.57 -4.59 -8.53
C ARG A 86 -11.29 -6.04 -8.90
N ALA A 87 -11.89 -6.98 -8.18
CA ALA A 87 -11.68 -8.40 -8.42
C ALA A 87 -12.99 -9.19 -8.38
N ARG A 88 -13.12 -10.17 -9.27
CA ARG A 88 -14.19 -11.18 -9.23
C ARG A 88 -13.58 -12.56 -9.03
N LEU A 89 -13.93 -13.19 -7.92
CA LEU A 89 -13.43 -14.49 -7.50
C LEU A 89 -14.48 -15.55 -7.75
N ILE A 90 -14.09 -16.63 -8.41
CA ILE A 90 -14.95 -17.79 -8.62
C ILE A 90 -14.55 -18.87 -7.61
N ILE A 91 -15.54 -19.36 -6.87
CA ILE A 91 -15.36 -20.37 -5.83
C ILE A 91 -16.14 -21.63 -6.20
N ARG A 92 -15.64 -22.79 -5.76
CA ARG A 92 -16.37 -24.05 -5.97
C ARG A 92 -17.71 -24.04 -5.28
N GLN A 93 -18.74 -24.45 -6.01
CA GLN A 93 -20.05 -24.71 -5.43
C GLN A 93 -19.96 -25.90 -4.45
N ARG A 94 -20.47 -25.73 -3.23
CA ARG A 94 -20.62 -26.83 -2.27
C ARG A 94 -22.07 -27.30 -2.21
N ALA A 95 -22.29 -28.61 -2.34
CA ALA A 95 -23.60 -29.22 -2.15
C ALA A 95 -23.99 -29.22 -0.65
N GLY A 96 -25.28 -29.22 -0.35
CA GLY A 96 -25.79 -29.36 1.02
C GLY A 96 -25.73 -28.11 1.90
N LEU A 97 -25.26 -26.97 1.39
CA LEU A 97 -25.36 -25.67 2.07
C LEU A 97 -26.69 -24.99 1.77
N ASP A 98 -27.36 -24.50 2.81
CA ASP A 98 -28.45 -23.53 2.69
C ASP A 98 -27.93 -22.16 2.22
N GLU A 99 -28.84 -21.28 1.80
CA GLU A 99 -28.46 -19.97 1.24
C GLU A 99 -27.74 -19.08 2.27
N VAL A 100 -28.13 -19.16 3.54
CA VAL A 100 -27.51 -18.38 4.62
C VAL A 100 -26.04 -18.77 4.82
N SER A 101 -25.75 -20.07 4.74
CA SER A 101 -24.40 -20.63 4.87
C SER A 101 -23.55 -20.31 3.64
N ARG A 102 -24.14 -20.32 2.44
CA ARG A 102 -23.48 -19.88 1.20
C ARG A 102 -23.08 -18.42 1.29
N GLU A 103 -24.00 -17.56 1.69
CA GLU A 103 -23.73 -16.12 1.81
C GLU A 103 -22.65 -15.82 2.85
N ARG A 104 -22.72 -16.47 4.03
CA ARG A 104 -21.68 -16.34 5.05
C ARG A 104 -20.30 -16.73 4.53
N ARG A 105 -20.23 -17.82 3.76
CA ARG A 105 -18.98 -18.30 3.15
C ARG A 105 -18.44 -17.30 2.12
N ARG A 106 -19.29 -16.81 1.19
CA ARG A 106 -18.91 -15.78 0.20
C ARG A 106 -18.36 -14.54 0.88
N ARG A 107 -19.04 -14.07 1.93
CA ARG A 107 -18.60 -12.90 2.72
C ARG A 107 -17.26 -13.13 3.40
N ALA A 108 -17.03 -14.29 4.00
CA ALA A 108 -15.74 -14.61 4.63
C ALA A 108 -14.59 -14.58 3.62
N ILE A 109 -14.79 -15.15 2.42
CA ILE A 109 -13.79 -15.14 1.33
C ILE A 109 -13.55 -13.72 0.83
N MET A 110 -14.62 -12.93 0.66
CA MET A 110 -14.54 -11.52 0.26
C MET A 110 -13.73 -10.69 1.26
N ASP A 111 -14.02 -10.82 2.56
CA ASP A 111 -13.31 -10.10 3.63
C ASP A 111 -11.84 -10.52 3.69
N GLN A 112 -11.55 -11.82 3.54
CA GLN A 112 -10.19 -12.34 3.54
C GLN A 112 -9.39 -11.87 2.32
N ALA A 113 -10.00 -11.84 1.14
CA ALA A 113 -9.40 -11.29 -0.07
C ALA A 113 -9.11 -9.79 0.08
N ALA A 114 -10.06 -9.02 0.60
CA ALA A 114 -9.86 -7.59 0.86
C ALA A 114 -8.70 -7.34 1.82
N ARG A 115 -8.62 -8.09 2.94
CA ARG A 115 -7.50 -7.99 3.91
C ARG A 115 -6.15 -8.27 3.28
N ARG A 116 -6.03 -9.34 2.48
CA ARG A 116 -4.79 -9.66 1.76
C ARG A 116 -4.37 -8.52 0.83
N LEU A 117 -5.32 -7.88 0.16
CA LEU A 117 -5.05 -6.75 -0.71
C LEU A 117 -4.59 -5.51 0.09
N TYR A 118 -5.25 -5.20 1.22
CA TYR A 118 -4.83 -4.12 2.12
C TYR A 118 -3.40 -4.32 2.63
N GLU A 119 -3.08 -5.54 3.08
CA GLU A 119 -1.73 -5.88 3.53
C GLU A 119 -0.71 -5.77 2.40
N PHE A 120 -1.04 -6.27 1.21
CA PHE A 120 -0.12 -6.32 0.07
C PHE A 120 0.16 -4.94 -0.55
N ILE A 121 -0.83 -4.06 -0.61
CA ILE A 121 -0.69 -2.71 -1.19
C ILE A 121 -0.34 -1.68 -0.09
N HIS A 122 -0.06 -2.14 1.14
CA HIS A 122 0.38 -1.27 2.22
C HIS A 122 1.75 -0.62 1.92
N PRO A 123 1.91 0.71 2.07
CA PRO A 123 3.12 1.43 1.66
C PRO A 123 4.39 0.90 2.34
N VAL A 124 4.34 0.69 3.67
CA VAL A 124 5.52 0.33 4.48
C VAL A 124 5.57 -1.14 4.92
N ARG A 125 4.53 -1.93 4.65
CA ARG A 125 4.43 -3.34 5.09
C ARG A 125 4.02 -4.31 3.98
N GLY A 126 3.57 -3.78 2.85
CA GLY A 126 3.19 -4.57 1.69
C GLY A 126 4.37 -4.92 0.81
N GLY A 127 4.09 -5.04 -0.49
CA GLY A 127 5.07 -5.46 -1.48
C GLY A 127 5.33 -6.96 -1.45
N VAL A 128 6.08 -7.43 -2.45
CA VAL A 128 6.36 -8.85 -2.67
C VAL A 128 7.09 -9.49 -1.48
N ASP A 129 7.99 -8.74 -0.84
CA ASP A 129 8.79 -9.22 0.29
C ASP A 129 8.19 -8.88 1.66
N GLY A 130 7.03 -8.19 1.70
CA GLY A 130 6.38 -7.75 2.95
C GLY A 130 7.18 -6.71 3.74
N GLN A 131 8.11 -6.01 3.10
CA GLN A 131 8.94 -4.95 3.71
C GLN A 131 8.57 -3.54 3.20
N GLY A 132 7.37 -3.40 2.63
CA GLY A 132 6.90 -2.18 1.98
C GLY A 132 7.34 -2.10 0.52
N TRP A 133 6.64 -1.25 -0.23
CA TRP A 133 6.92 -1.01 -1.63
C TRP A 133 8.15 -0.11 -1.79
N PRO A 134 9.02 -0.39 -2.78
CA PRO A 134 10.03 0.58 -3.18
C PRO A 134 9.36 1.77 -3.87
N PHE A 135 10.03 2.92 -3.81
CA PHE A 135 9.68 4.09 -4.60
C PHE A 135 9.73 3.79 -6.10
N GLY A 136 8.82 4.39 -6.87
CA GLY A 136 8.76 4.18 -8.32
C GLY A 136 8.43 2.74 -8.74
N ALA A 137 7.87 1.94 -7.82
CA ALA A 137 7.51 0.56 -8.11
C ALA A 137 6.44 0.44 -9.20
N SER A 138 6.34 -0.75 -9.75
CA SER A 138 5.21 -1.13 -10.60
C SER A 138 4.38 -2.22 -9.93
N LEU A 139 3.06 -2.12 -10.05
CA LEU A 139 2.09 -3.12 -9.63
C LEU A 139 1.46 -3.75 -10.87
N THR A 140 1.66 -5.05 -11.05
CA THR A 140 1.13 -5.82 -12.19
C THR A 140 0.03 -6.77 -11.72
N LEU A 141 -0.83 -7.21 -12.63
CA LEU A 141 -1.78 -8.28 -12.32
C LEU A 141 -1.07 -9.55 -11.84
N GLY A 142 0.14 -9.84 -12.34
CA GLY A 142 0.92 -11.03 -11.96
C GLY A 142 1.33 -11.04 -10.49
N ASP A 143 1.39 -9.88 -9.84
CA ASP A 143 1.67 -9.77 -8.41
C ASP A 143 0.45 -10.10 -7.56
N VAL A 144 -0.75 -9.75 -8.04
CA VAL A 144 -2.01 -9.84 -7.29
C VAL A 144 -2.80 -11.10 -7.59
N TYR A 145 -2.70 -11.68 -8.79
CA TYR A 145 -3.35 -12.95 -9.13
C TYR A 145 -2.96 -14.08 -8.15
N PRO A 146 -1.66 -14.35 -7.90
CA PRO A 146 -1.25 -15.39 -6.96
C PRO A 146 -1.69 -15.09 -5.53
N LEU A 147 -1.72 -13.81 -5.15
CA LEU A 147 -2.16 -13.37 -3.81
C LEU A 147 -3.62 -13.78 -3.55
N LEU A 148 -4.51 -13.54 -4.52
CA LEU A 148 -5.93 -13.88 -4.40
C LEU A 148 -6.18 -15.38 -4.54
N GLN A 149 -5.44 -16.08 -5.41
CA GLN A 149 -5.52 -17.54 -5.57
C GLN A 149 -4.94 -18.35 -4.40
N ARG A 150 -4.24 -17.71 -3.45
CA ARG A 150 -3.79 -18.40 -2.22
C ARG A 150 -4.94 -18.88 -1.35
N ASP A 151 -6.15 -18.36 -1.56
CA ASP A 151 -7.32 -18.85 -0.85
C ASP A 151 -7.74 -20.23 -1.38
N PRO A 152 -7.78 -21.29 -0.55
CA PRO A 152 -8.13 -22.63 -1.02
C PRO A 152 -9.58 -22.74 -1.49
N GLU A 153 -10.45 -21.77 -1.17
CA GLU A 153 -11.83 -21.75 -1.64
C GLU A 153 -11.97 -21.12 -3.02
N VAL A 154 -10.99 -20.32 -3.46
CA VAL A 154 -10.95 -19.67 -4.76
C VAL A 154 -10.42 -20.66 -5.80
N GLU A 155 -11.22 -20.90 -6.83
CA GLU A 155 -10.86 -21.78 -7.94
C GLU A 155 -10.10 -21.02 -9.02
N TYR A 156 -10.59 -19.84 -9.38
CA TYR A 156 -9.88 -18.90 -10.24
C TYR A 156 -10.36 -17.46 -10.01
N VAL A 157 -9.56 -16.53 -10.47
CA VAL A 157 -9.88 -15.10 -10.49
C VAL A 157 -10.35 -14.78 -11.91
N ASP A 158 -11.61 -14.40 -12.05
CA ASP A 158 -12.25 -14.17 -13.36
C ASP A 158 -12.03 -12.74 -13.85
N GLU A 159 -12.07 -11.76 -12.94
CA GLU A 159 -11.75 -10.36 -13.24
C GLU A 159 -10.75 -9.84 -12.23
N LEU A 160 -9.76 -9.07 -12.71
CA LEU A 160 -8.83 -8.32 -11.88
C LEU A 160 -8.41 -7.04 -12.62
N ARG A 161 -8.67 -5.89 -12.00
CA ARG A 161 -8.31 -4.55 -12.49
C ARG A 161 -7.83 -3.68 -11.35
N PHE A 162 -6.89 -2.79 -11.66
CA PHE A 162 -6.49 -1.70 -10.78
C PHE A 162 -7.22 -0.44 -11.17
N ARG A 163 -7.53 0.41 -10.20
CA ARG A 163 -8.06 1.74 -10.44
C ARG A 163 -7.34 2.71 -9.53
N THR A 164 -6.86 3.79 -10.10
CA THR A 164 -6.34 4.90 -9.32
C THR A 164 -7.49 5.55 -8.57
N ALA A 165 -7.39 5.66 -7.25
CA ALA A 165 -8.32 6.40 -6.43
C ALA A 165 -7.69 7.79 -6.16
N VAL A 166 -8.45 8.86 -6.27
CA VAL A 166 -7.95 10.21 -5.95
C VAL A 166 -8.96 10.86 -4.99
N PRO A 167 -8.53 11.28 -3.79
CA PRO A 167 -9.39 12.05 -2.92
C PRO A 167 -9.70 13.40 -3.58
N ASP A 168 -10.98 13.70 -3.71
CA ASP A 168 -11.48 14.98 -4.18
C ASP A 168 -11.39 16.04 -3.06
N ALA A 169 -11.54 17.31 -3.41
CA ALA A 169 -11.48 18.44 -2.46
C ALA A 169 -12.50 18.34 -1.32
N ASP A 170 -13.65 17.69 -1.58
CA ASP A 170 -14.72 17.46 -0.60
C ASP A 170 -14.51 16.19 0.25
N GLY A 171 -13.39 15.50 0.09
CA GLY A 171 -13.08 14.24 0.78
C GLY A 171 -13.78 13.00 0.19
N ALA A 172 -14.53 13.16 -0.90
CA ALA A 172 -15.05 12.04 -1.69
C ALA A 172 -13.91 11.37 -2.47
N TRP A 173 -14.04 10.08 -2.80
CA TRP A 173 -13.07 9.38 -3.64
C TRP A 173 -13.53 9.38 -5.08
N SER A 174 -12.73 9.96 -5.97
CA SER A 174 -12.86 9.73 -7.41
C SER A 174 -12.10 8.46 -7.78
N ILE A 175 -12.73 7.61 -8.60
CA ILE A 175 -12.16 6.34 -9.03
C ILE A 175 -11.90 6.43 -10.53
N GLY A 176 -10.64 6.22 -10.91
CA GLY A 176 -10.17 6.21 -12.29
C GLY A 176 -10.62 5.00 -13.09
N ALA A 177 -10.10 4.90 -14.32
CA ALA A 177 -10.41 3.81 -15.24
C ALA A 177 -9.76 2.49 -14.80
N ASP A 178 -10.24 1.39 -15.38
CA ASP A 178 -9.68 0.06 -15.17
C ASP A 178 -8.32 -0.09 -15.87
N GLU A 179 -7.30 -0.39 -15.09
CA GLU A 179 -5.90 -0.55 -15.49
C GLU A 179 -5.41 -1.98 -15.17
N ARG A 180 -4.37 -2.42 -15.88
CA ARG A 180 -3.73 -3.74 -15.67
C ARG A 180 -2.30 -3.62 -15.14
N LEU A 181 -1.77 -2.42 -15.12
CA LEU A 181 -0.42 -2.09 -14.70
C LEU A 181 -0.47 -0.67 -14.14
N LEU A 182 -0.02 -0.51 -12.92
CA LEU A 182 0.29 0.81 -12.37
C LEU A 182 1.80 0.93 -12.27
N ARG A 183 2.34 2.07 -12.70
CA ARG A 183 3.77 2.39 -12.57
C ARG A 183 3.89 3.75 -11.90
N LEU A 184 4.55 3.77 -10.76
CA LEU A 184 4.77 4.96 -9.98
C LEU A 184 5.93 5.79 -10.53
N GLN A 185 5.86 7.09 -10.26
CA GLN A 185 6.99 8.01 -10.40
C GLN A 185 8.02 7.78 -9.29
N GLU A 186 9.21 8.35 -9.49
CA GLU A 186 10.38 8.14 -8.62
C GLU A 186 10.16 8.49 -7.14
N THR A 187 9.24 9.41 -6.83
CA THR A 187 8.93 9.83 -5.45
C THR A 187 7.59 9.31 -4.93
N GLU A 188 6.92 8.47 -5.72
CA GLU A 188 5.60 7.95 -5.39
C GLU A 188 5.68 6.60 -4.66
N LEU A 189 4.71 6.37 -3.76
CA LEU A 189 4.48 5.08 -3.10
C LEU A 189 3.04 4.63 -3.26
N PHE A 190 2.85 3.32 -3.40
CA PHE A 190 1.52 2.75 -3.41
C PHE A 190 0.86 2.91 -2.05
N CYS A 191 -0.43 3.24 -2.07
CA CYS A 191 -1.26 3.25 -0.90
C CYS A 191 -2.58 2.52 -1.17
N SER A 192 -3.02 1.73 -0.20
CA SER A 192 -4.23 0.94 -0.36
C SER A 192 -5.48 1.76 -0.07
N ALA A 193 -6.31 1.98 -1.10
CA ALA A 193 -7.67 2.49 -0.96
C ALA A 193 -8.67 1.34 -0.78
N ALA A 194 -9.97 1.66 -0.68
CA ALA A 194 -11.02 0.66 -0.60
C ALA A 194 -11.02 -0.26 -1.84
N HIS A 195 -11.07 -1.57 -1.61
CA HIS A 195 -11.11 -2.58 -2.66
C HIS A 195 -12.52 -3.14 -2.86
N TYR A 196 -12.81 -3.55 -4.09
CA TYR A 196 -14.11 -4.09 -4.49
C TYR A 196 -13.92 -5.53 -4.94
N VAL A 197 -14.27 -6.46 -4.06
CA VAL A 197 -14.16 -7.89 -4.32
C VAL A 197 -15.56 -8.48 -4.40
N GLU A 198 -15.85 -9.18 -5.50
CA GLU A 198 -17.07 -9.96 -5.67
C GLU A 198 -16.73 -11.45 -5.66
N VAL A 199 -17.58 -12.26 -5.03
CA VAL A 199 -17.41 -13.72 -4.97
C VAL A 199 -18.63 -14.39 -5.57
N GLN A 200 -18.42 -15.22 -6.58
CA GLN A 200 -19.46 -15.99 -7.26
C GLN A 200 -19.14 -17.48 -7.15
N GLU A 201 -20.17 -18.31 -6.99
CA GLU A 201 -20.00 -19.76 -7.10
C GLU A 201 -19.92 -20.15 -8.58
N ASP A 202 -19.06 -21.11 -8.91
CA ASP A 202 -19.01 -21.70 -10.25
C ASP A 202 -20.38 -22.35 -10.55
N GLY A 203 -21.21 -21.60 -11.27
CA GLY A 203 -22.45 -22.11 -11.80
C GLY A 203 -22.08 -22.92 -13.02
N ALA A 204 -22.10 -24.25 -12.90
CA ALA A 204 -21.95 -25.15 -14.03
C ALA A 204 -22.85 -24.65 -15.16
N SER A 205 -22.24 -24.00 -16.17
CA SER A 205 -22.90 -23.78 -17.44
C SER A 205 -23.02 -25.15 -18.08
N THR A 206 -24.19 -25.77 -17.92
CA THR A 206 -24.61 -26.94 -18.68
C THR A 206 -26.07 -26.79 -19.02
#